data_AF-A0A521GY05-F1
#
_entry.id   AF-A0A521GY05-F1
#
_cell.length_a   1.000
_cell.length_b   1.000
_cell.length_c   1.000
_cell.angle_alpha   90.00
_cell.angle_beta   90.00
_cell.angle_gamma   90.00
#
_symmetry.space_group_name_H-M   'P 1'
#
loop_
_entity.id
_entity.type
_entity.pdbx_description
1 polymer ?
#
loop_
_entity_poly.entity_id
_entity_poly.type
_entity_poly.pdbx_seq_one_letter_code
_entity_poly.pdbx_strand_id
1 'polypeptide(L)'
;MSTTYTVLATSDLHANEEPGHIATQGVESHDAGHHAPIGPFYMDPTFWVALSIVVFAVLIFKTVKKMYFQATDKYAADVAKQLKQAQDLKAEAEAMIVQYREKQKQGAIECERIIQQAKTDSIAMQQSSMAELKDMIHAREQQAMEKINRLEAEIIKELRQKTANMAIDATQRILVEILDAQKNAALVDQAIREMPQKLN
;
A
#
# COMPACT_ATOMS: atom_id res chain seq x y z
N MET A 1 35.59 -51.51 -15.24
CA MET A 1 34.40 -51.67 -14.38
C MET A 1 33.51 -52.74 -15.02
N SER A 2 33.96 -53.98 -15.07
CA SER A 2 33.77 -55.08 -14.08
C SER A 2 32.33 -55.59 -14.03
N THR A 3 32.00 -56.40 -15.04
CA THR A 3 30.95 -57.43 -14.99
C THR A 3 31.47 -58.62 -14.18
N THR A 4 30.53 -59.43 -13.66
CA THR A 4 30.69 -60.83 -13.21
C THR A 4 30.95 -61.03 -11.72
N TYR A 5 29.91 -61.49 -11.00
CA TYR A 5 30.05 -62.26 -9.77
C TYR A 5 29.78 -63.73 -10.09
N THR A 6 30.87 -64.50 -10.19
CA THR A 6 30.89 -65.95 -10.14
C THR A 6 31.28 -66.30 -8.71
N VAL A 7 30.37 -66.90 -7.95
CA VAL A 7 30.71 -67.50 -6.65
C VAL A 7 30.93 -68.98 -6.86
N LEU A 8 32.19 -69.35 -6.65
CA LEU A 8 32.71 -70.70 -6.51
C LEU A 8 32.28 -71.25 -5.15
N ALA A 9 31.73 -72.46 -5.15
CA ALA A 9 31.80 -73.34 -3.99
C ALA A 9 32.21 -74.73 -4.50
N THR A 10 33.52 -74.89 -4.60
CA THR A 10 34.21 -76.17 -4.74
C THR A 10 34.18 -76.88 -3.39
N SER A 11 33.77 -78.14 -3.37
CA SER A 11 34.11 -79.06 -2.29
C SER A 11 34.26 -80.44 -2.92
N ASP A 12 35.44 -80.65 -3.50
CA ASP A 12 35.96 -81.97 -3.79
C ASP A 12 36.22 -82.67 -2.45
N LEU A 13 35.65 -83.87 -2.28
CA LEU A 13 36.30 -84.89 -1.47
C LEU A 13 36.19 -86.21 -2.22
N HIS A 14 37.29 -86.52 -2.90
CA HIS A 14 37.55 -87.79 -3.55
C HIS A 14 37.66 -88.93 -2.52
N ALA A 15 37.07 -90.06 -2.92
CA ALA A 15 37.63 -91.40 -2.86
C ALA A 15 37.86 -92.08 -1.49
N ASN A 16 37.05 -93.13 -1.26
CA ASN A 16 37.59 -94.40 -0.78
C ASN A 16 37.08 -95.53 -1.69
N GLU A 17 37.94 -96.52 -1.85
CA GLU A 17 38.09 -97.46 -2.95
C GLU A 17 37.08 -98.62 -2.99
N GLU A 18 37.03 -99.26 -4.17
CA GLU A 18 36.28 -100.46 -4.59
C GLU A 18 36.77 -101.77 -3.89
N PRO A 19 36.46 -103.04 -4.32
CA PRO A 19 35.55 -103.55 -5.36
C PRO A 19 34.76 -104.84 -4.99
N GLY A 20 33.82 -105.21 -5.87
CA GLY A 20 33.56 -106.63 -6.17
C GLY A 20 32.12 -107.10 -5.95
N HIS A 21 31.31 -107.07 -7.01
CA HIS A 21 30.96 -108.33 -7.68
C HIS A 21 30.35 -108.04 -9.06
N ILE A 22 31.10 -108.54 -10.05
CA ILE A 22 30.74 -108.70 -11.44
C ILE A 22 29.55 -109.64 -11.64
N ALA A 23 28.94 -109.47 -12.81
CA ALA A 23 28.03 -110.37 -13.52
C ALA A 23 26.57 -110.33 -13.03
N THR A 24 25.56 -110.18 -13.87
CA THR A 24 25.46 -110.20 -15.33
C THR A 24 24.00 -109.92 -15.67
N GLN A 25 23.78 -109.41 -16.89
CA GLN A 25 22.57 -109.55 -17.71
C GLN A 25 21.36 -108.66 -17.38
N GLY A 26 20.74 -108.18 -18.46
CA GLY A 26 19.31 -107.94 -18.49
C GLY A 26 18.93 -106.51 -18.87
N VAL A 27 18.71 -106.32 -20.15
CA VAL A 27 17.94 -105.22 -20.72
C VAL A 27 16.58 -105.13 -20.03
N GLU A 28 16.31 -104.02 -19.33
CA GLU A 28 14.96 -103.46 -19.26
C GLU A 28 15.03 -101.97 -19.58
N SER A 29 14.73 -101.68 -20.83
CA SER A 29 14.16 -100.42 -21.26
C SER A 29 12.94 -100.10 -20.39
N HIS A 30 13.07 -99.15 -19.47
CA HIS A 30 11.91 -98.43 -18.96
C HIS A 30 11.68 -97.22 -19.90
N ASP A 31 11.28 -97.55 -21.13
CA ASP A 31 10.36 -96.70 -21.86
C ASP A 31 9.03 -96.79 -21.13
N ALA A 32 8.65 -95.70 -20.48
CA ALA A 32 7.25 -95.37 -20.37
C ALA A 32 7.14 -93.87 -20.66
N GLY A 33 7.48 -93.53 -21.90
CA GLY A 33 6.66 -92.57 -22.62
C GLY A 33 5.20 -92.91 -22.32
N HIS A 34 4.60 -92.13 -21.43
CA HIS A 34 3.16 -92.05 -21.33
C HIS A 34 2.74 -91.14 -22.48
N HIS A 35 2.82 -91.71 -23.69
CA HIS A 35 1.82 -91.47 -24.71
C HIS A 35 0.51 -91.84 -24.02
N ALA A 36 -0.15 -90.83 -23.45
CA ALA A 36 -1.51 -91.01 -23.00
C ALA A 36 -2.27 -91.61 -24.20
N PRO A 37 -2.99 -92.72 -24.01
CA PRO A 37 -3.90 -93.20 -25.04
C PRO A 37 -4.81 -92.03 -25.41
N ILE A 38 -5.28 -92.07 -26.65
CA ILE A 38 -6.29 -91.18 -27.23
C ILE A 38 -7.63 -91.43 -26.50
N GLY A 39 -7.63 -91.24 -25.19
CA GLY A 39 -8.76 -91.18 -24.30
C GLY A 39 -9.24 -89.74 -24.24
N PRO A 40 -10.49 -89.52 -23.86
CA PRO A 40 -11.10 -88.22 -24.03
C PRO A 40 -10.34 -87.13 -23.29
N PHE A 41 -10.09 -86.02 -23.99
CA PHE A 41 -9.32 -84.84 -23.60
C PHE A 41 -9.70 -84.20 -22.23
N TYR A 42 -10.77 -84.64 -21.59
CA TYR A 42 -11.30 -84.13 -20.32
C TYR A 42 -10.73 -84.80 -19.05
N MET A 43 -9.98 -85.91 -19.17
CA MET A 43 -9.41 -86.65 -18.02
C MET A 43 -7.93 -86.36 -17.75
N ASP A 44 -7.28 -85.54 -18.58
CA ASP A 44 -5.87 -85.16 -18.40
C ASP A 44 -5.73 -83.93 -17.47
N PRO A 45 -4.98 -84.02 -16.35
CA PRO A 45 -4.72 -82.88 -15.46
C PRO A 45 -4.13 -81.66 -16.18
N THR A 46 -3.36 -81.87 -17.25
CA THR A 46 -2.77 -80.77 -18.03
C THR A 46 -3.82 -79.95 -18.78
N PHE A 47 -4.95 -80.54 -19.17
CA PHE A 47 -6.06 -79.84 -19.81
C PHE A 47 -6.72 -78.84 -18.84
N TRP A 48 -6.95 -79.24 -17.59
CA TRP A 48 -7.50 -78.35 -16.56
C TRP A 48 -6.53 -77.22 -16.16
N VAL A 49 -5.22 -77.50 -16.14
CA VAL A 49 -4.20 -76.46 -15.93
C VAL A 49 -4.19 -75.46 -17.08
N ALA A 50 -4.19 -75.92 -18.33
CA ALA A 50 -4.27 -75.04 -19.51
C ALA A 50 -5.56 -74.20 -19.52
N LEU A 51 -6.71 -74.80 -19.18
CA LEU A 51 -7.98 -74.10 -19.06
C LEU A 51 -7.93 -73.01 -17.97
N SER A 52 -7.31 -73.28 -16.83
CA SER A 52 -7.14 -72.30 -15.76
C SER A 52 -6.27 -71.11 -16.18
N ILE A 53 -5.19 -71.35 -16.93
CA ILE A 53 -4.32 -70.29 -17.48
C ILE A 53 -5.09 -69.43 -18.48
N VAL A 54 -5.89 -70.03 -19.35
CA VAL A 54 -6.71 -69.28 -20.31
C VAL A 54 -7.76 -68.42 -19.60
N VAL A 55 -8.48 -68.98 -18.62
CA VAL A 55 -9.46 -68.23 -17.84
C VAL A 55 -8.80 -67.10 -17.06
N PHE A 56 -7.66 -67.36 -16.42
CA PHE A 56 -6.89 -66.36 -15.70
C PHE A 56 -6.37 -65.24 -16.62
N ALA A 57 -5.83 -65.59 -17.79
CA ALA A 57 -5.35 -64.63 -18.79
C ALA A 57 -6.48 -63.73 -19.29
N VAL A 58 -7.68 -64.27 -19.53
CA VAL A 58 -8.85 -63.48 -19.95
C VAL A 58 -9.30 -62.51 -18.84
N LEU A 59 -9.30 -62.93 -17.58
CA LEU A 59 -9.66 -62.07 -16.45
C LEU A 59 -8.65 -60.92 -16.25
N ILE A 60 -7.35 -61.22 -16.35
CA ILE A 60 -6.31 -60.19 -16.29
C ILE A 60 -6.43 -59.24 -17.48
N PHE A 61 -6.57 -59.76 -18.70
CA PHE A 61 -6.64 -58.94 -19.91
C PHE A 61 -7.81 -57.94 -19.86
N LYS A 62 -8.99 -58.37 -19.40
CA LYS A 62 -10.13 -57.45 -19.23
C LYS A 62 -9.85 -56.35 -18.20
N THR A 63 -9.20 -56.69 -17.09
CA THR A 63 -8.91 -55.75 -16.00
C THR A 63 -7.84 -54.75 -16.41
N VAL A 64 -6.73 -55.23 -16.99
CA VAL A 64 -5.62 -54.40 -17.47
C VAL A 64 -6.07 -53.50 -18.61
N LYS A 65 -6.83 -54.03 -19.58
CA LYS A 65 -7.38 -53.24 -20.69
C LYS A 65 -8.23 -52.08 -20.18
N LYS A 66 -9.13 -52.32 -19.21
CA LYS A 66 -9.97 -51.29 -18.62
C LYS A 66 -9.15 -50.21 -17.90
N MET A 67 -8.18 -50.61 -17.07
CA MET A 67 -7.33 -49.67 -16.34
C MET A 67 -6.47 -48.82 -17.28
N TYR A 68 -5.91 -49.42 -18.33
CA TYR A 68 -5.07 -48.73 -19.30
C TYR A 68 -5.83 -47.63 -20.04
N PHE A 69 -7.01 -47.95 -20.59
CA PHE A 69 -7.85 -46.95 -21.26
C PHE A 69 -8.30 -45.83 -20.31
N GLN A 70 -8.69 -46.18 -19.08
CA GLN A 70 -9.08 -45.17 -18.09
C GLN A 70 -7.92 -44.24 -17.69
N ALA A 71 -6.70 -44.75 -17.59
CA ALA A 71 -5.54 -43.93 -17.26
C ALA A 71 -5.22 -42.91 -18.37
N THR A 72 -5.25 -43.35 -19.64
CA THR A 72 -5.04 -42.46 -20.79
C THR A 72 -6.16 -41.42 -20.92
N ASP A 73 -7.43 -41.82 -20.75
CA ASP A 73 -8.56 -40.89 -20.79
C ASP A 73 -8.48 -39.85 -19.67
N LYS A 74 -8.12 -40.28 -18.45
CA LYS A 74 -7.90 -39.37 -17.32
C LYS A 74 -6.77 -38.37 -17.61
N TYR A 75 -5.67 -38.83 -18.17
CA TYR A 75 -4.56 -37.96 -18.53
C TYR A 75 -4.96 -36.93 -19.60
N ALA A 76 -5.64 -37.37 -20.66
CA ALA A 76 -6.15 -36.48 -21.69
C ALA A 76 -7.15 -35.45 -21.13
N ALA A 77 -8.05 -35.87 -20.25
CA ALA A 77 -8.99 -34.98 -19.58
C ALA A 77 -8.30 -33.96 -18.67
N ASP A 78 -7.26 -34.37 -17.94
CA ASP A 78 -6.52 -33.48 -17.05
C ASP A 78 -5.70 -32.45 -17.85
N VAL A 79 -5.01 -32.87 -18.91
CA VAL A 79 -4.31 -31.94 -19.82
C VAL A 79 -5.29 -30.97 -20.48
N ALA A 80 -6.46 -31.44 -20.93
CA ALA A 80 -7.48 -30.56 -21.50
C ALA A 80 -8.01 -29.56 -20.48
N LYS A 81 -8.18 -29.97 -19.22
CA LYS A 81 -8.59 -29.09 -18.12
C LYS A 81 -7.52 -28.04 -17.81
N GLN A 82 -6.26 -28.44 -17.70
CA GLN A 82 -5.14 -27.52 -17.46
C GLN A 82 -5.00 -26.51 -18.61
N LEU A 83 -5.14 -26.96 -19.87
CA LEU A 83 -5.09 -26.08 -21.03
C LEU A 83 -6.25 -25.07 -21.02
N LYS A 84 -7.47 -25.50 -20.68
CA LYS A 84 -8.62 -24.60 -20.52
C LYS A 84 -8.36 -23.57 -19.42
N GLN A 85 -7.88 -23.99 -18.26
CA GLN A 85 -7.54 -23.07 -17.16
C GLN A 85 -6.45 -22.07 -17.56
N ALA A 86 -5.44 -22.51 -18.31
CA ALA A 86 -4.39 -21.62 -18.82
C ALA A 86 -4.94 -20.62 -19.84
N GLN A 87 -5.86 -21.04 -20.72
CA GLN A 87 -6.54 -20.15 -21.66
C GLN A 87 -7.43 -19.13 -20.94
N ASP A 88 -8.21 -19.57 -19.95
CA ASP A 88 -9.07 -18.71 -19.14
C ASP A 88 -8.21 -17.68 -18.38
N LEU A 89 -7.12 -18.12 -17.74
CA LEU A 89 -6.18 -17.24 -17.03
C LEU A 89 -5.50 -16.23 -17.97
N LYS A 90 -5.14 -16.66 -19.19
CA LYS A 90 -4.60 -15.75 -20.21
C LYS A 90 -5.64 -14.70 -20.62
N ALA A 91 -6.89 -15.11 -20.84
CA ALA A 91 -7.97 -14.19 -21.20
C ALA A 91 -8.25 -13.18 -20.07
N GLU A 92 -8.23 -13.62 -18.81
CA GLU A 92 -8.34 -12.75 -17.63
C GLU A 92 -7.18 -11.75 -17.54
N ALA A 93 -5.94 -12.20 -17.78
CA ALA A 93 -4.77 -11.32 -17.79
C ALA A 93 -4.85 -10.28 -18.92
N GLU A 94 -5.27 -10.67 -20.12
CA GLU A 94 -5.47 -9.76 -21.25
C GLU A 94 -6.57 -8.73 -20.94
N ALA A 95 -7.70 -9.16 -20.36
CA ALA A 95 -8.77 -8.27 -19.91
C ALA A 95 -8.27 -7.29 -18.84
N MET A 96 -7.47 -7.77 -17.89
CA MET A 96 -6.87 -6.94 -16.84
C MET A 96 -5.95 -5.87 -17.46
N ILE A 97 -5.09 -6.21 -18.42
CA ILE A 97 -4.23 -5.24 -19.10
C ILE A 97 -5.05 -4.13 -19.77
N VAL A 98 -6.15 -4.48 -20.43
CA VAL A 98 -7.05 -3.49 -21.05
C VAL A 98 -7.65 -2.57 -19.99
N GLN A 99 -8.16 -3.12 -18.88
CA GLN A 99 -8.70 -2.33 -17.77
C GLN A 99 -7.66 -1.39 -17.15
N TYR A 100 -6.42 -1.85 -16.94
CA TYR A 100 -5.37 -0.99 -16.38
C TYR A 100 -4.94 0.11 -17.35
N ARG A 101 -4.87 -0.16 -18.66
CA ARG A 101 -4.61 0.87 -19.67
C ARG A 101 -5.70 1.94 -19.68
N GLU A 102 -6.96 1.52 -19.57
CA GLU A 102 -8.08 2.45 -19.51
C GLU A 102 -8.05 3.27 -18.21
N LYS A 103 -7.81 2.64 -17.06
CA LYS A 103 -7.60 3.33 -15.78
C LYS A 103 -6.42 4.32 -15.83
N GLN A 104 -5.33 3.97 -16.51
CA GLN A 104 -4.18 4.86 -16.68
C GLN A 104 -4.56 6.10 -17.50
N LYS A 105 -5.30 5.93 -18.60
CA LYS A 105 -5.82 7.05 -19.41
C LYS A 105 -6.77 7.93 -18.61
N GLN A 106 -7.72 7.33 -17.90
CA GLN A 106 -8.66 8.06 -17.04
C GLN A 106 -7.93 8.82 -15.93
N GLY A 107 -6.92 8.20 -15.30
CA GLY A 107 -6.07 8.86 -14.31
C GLY A 107 -5.29 10.05 -14.90
N ALA A 108 -4.77 9.94 -16.11
CA ALA A 108 -4.09 11.06 -16.77
C ALA A 108 -5.05 12.22 -17.07
N ILE A 109 -6.26 11.94 -17.55
CA ILE A 109 -7.31 12.93 -17.80
C ILE A 109 -7.71 13.61 -16.48
N GLU A 110 -7.88 12.83 -15.42
CA GLU A 110 -8.26 13.33 -14.11
C GLU A 110 -7.17 14.22 -13.50
N CYS A 111 -5.90 13.84 -13.62
CA CYS A 111 -4.78 14.67 -13.21
C CYS A 111 -4.76 16.01 -13.96
N GLU A 112 -4.96 15.99 -15.29
CA GLU A 112 -5.03 17.22 -16.08
C GLU A 112 -6.21 18.09 -15.62
N ARG A 113 -7.38 17.49 -15.37
CA ARG A 113 -8.56 18.18 -14.84
C ARG A 113 -8.27 18.83 -13.49
N ILE A 114 -7.59 18.14 -12.57
CA ILE A 114 -7.18 18.67 -11.28
C ILE A 114 -6.23 19.87 -11.46
N ILE A 115 -5.25 19.76 -12.36
CA ILE A 115 -4.30 20.85 -12.63
C ILE A 115 -5.02 22.08 -13.19
N GLN A 116 -5.94 21.89 -14.14
CA GLN A 116 -6.71 23.00 -14.73
C GLN A 116 -7.65 23.66 -13.70
N GLN A 117 -8.28 22.85 -12.85
CA GLN A 117 -9.11 23.36 -11.76
C GLN A 117 -8.27 24.16 -10.76
N ALA A 118 -7.13 23.62 -10.32
CA ALA A 118 -6.23 24.30 -9.38
C ALA A 118 -5.69 25.63 -9.93
N LYS A 119 -5.41 25.70 -11.25
CA LYS A 119 -5.01 26.96 -11.91
C LYS A 119 -6.16 27.98 -11.89
N THR A 120 -7.36 27.56 -12.27
CA THR A 120 -8.55 28.42 -12.26
C THR A 120 -8.83 28.95 -10.85
N ASP A 121 -8.79 28.07 -9.86
CA ASP A 121 -9.03 28.41 -8.45
C ASP A 121 -7.94 29.33 -7.90
N SER A 122 -6.68 29.10 -8.27
CA SER A 122 -5.57 29.99 -7.88
C SER A 122 -5.74 31.39 -8.44
N ILE A 123 -6.17 31.53 -9.71
CA ILE A 123 -6.40 32.83 -10.34
C ILE A 123 -7.58 33.53 -9.66
N ALA A 124 -8.68 32.82 -9.42
CA ALA A 124 -9.84 33.35 -8.73
C ALA A 124 -9.49 33.81 -7.31
N MET A 125 -8.73 33.01 -6.56
CA MET A 125 -8.28 33.34 -5.20
C MET A 125 -7.32 34.52 -5.18
N GLN A 126 -6.42 34.63 -6.17
CA GLN A 126 -5.55 35.79 -6.30
C GLN A 126 -6.35 37.07 -6.58
N GLN A 127 -7.34 37.01 -7.47
CA GLN A 127 -8.21 38.14 -7.79
C GLN A 127 -9.04 38.58 -6.57
N SER A 128 -9.66 37.64 -5.86
CA SER A 128 -10.42 37.96 -4.64
C SER A 128 -9.51 38.55 -3.56
N SER A 129 -8.33 37.96 -3.34
CA SER A 129 -7.36 38.46 -2.35
C SER A 129 -6.88 39.87 -2.70
N MET A 130 -6.65 40.17 -3.99
CA MET A 130 -6.28 41.52 -4.42
C MET A 130 -7.41 42.54 -4.22
N ALA A 131 -8.65 42.14 -4.49
CA ALA A 131 -9.82 42.98 -4.23
C ALA A 131 -9.97 43.28 -2.72
N GLU A 132 -9.92 42.25 -1.88
CA GLU A 132 -9.97 42.38 -0.42
C GLU A 132 -8.82 43.23 0.11
N LEU A 133 -7.59 43.05 -0.41
CA LEU A 133 -6.45 43.86 -0.02
C LEU A 133 -6.64 45.33 -0.38
N LYS A 134 -7.18 45.62 -1.57
CA LYS A 134 -7.48 47.00 -1.98
C LYS A 134 -8.50 47.64 -1.05
N ASP A 135 -9.57 46.92 -0.70
CA ASP A 135 -10.60 47.40 0.21
C ASP A 135 -10.04 47.62 1.62
N MET A 136 -9.18 46.71 2.11
CA MET A 136 -8.48 46.88 3.38
C MET A 136 -7.57 48.11 3.39
N ILE A 137 -6.80 48.34 2.31
CA ILE A 137 -5.93 49.52 2.20
C ILE A 137 -6.77 50.80 2.23
N HIS A 138 -7.85 50.85 1.46
CA HIS A 138 -8.75 52.01 1.43
C HIS A 138 -9.40 52.27 2.79
N ALA A 139 -9.87 51.22 3.48
CA ALA A 139 -10.41 51.33 4.83
C ALA A 139 -9.34 51.84 5.83
N ARG A 140 -8.09 51.40 5.70
CA ARG A 140 -6.98 51.87 6.54
C ARG A 140 -6.62 53.32 6.27
N GLU A 141 -6.66 53.75 5.01
CA GLU A 141 -6.44 55.14 4.61
C GLU A 141 -7.51 56.05 5.23
N GLN A 142 -8.80 55.67 5.12
CA GLN A 142 -9.89 56.41 5.74
C GLN A 142 -9.73 56.50 7.26
N GLN A 143 -9.40 55.39 7.93
CA GLN A 143 -9.13 55.39 9.38
C GLN A 143 -7.96 56.30 9.76
N ALA A 144 -6.89 56.33 8.96
CA ALA A 144 -5.76 57.21 9.19
C ALA A 144 -6.15 58.68 9.00
N MET A 145 -6.90 59.00 7.95
CA MET A 145 -7.38 60.36 7.69
C MET A 145 -8.32 60.85 8.80
N GLU A 146 -9.25 60.01 9.25
CA GLU A 146 -10.11 60.33 10.40
C GLU A 146 -9.31 60.53 11.71
N LYS A 147 -8.22 59.77 11.91
CA LYS A 147 -7.33 59.98 13.06
C LYS A 147 -6.60 61.31 12.96
N ILE A 148 -6.07 61.65 11.78
CA ILE A 148 -5.42 62.95 11.53
C ILE A 148 -6.39 64.08 11.83
N ASN A 149 -7.59 64.05 11.24
CA ASN A 149 -8.61 65.09 11.47
C ASN A 149 -8.99 65.23 12.95
N ARG A 150 -9.10 64.11 13.68
CA ARG A 150 -9.36 64.13 15.13
C ARG A 150 -8.20 64.77 15.90
N LEU A 151 -6.97 64.37 15.60
CA LEU A 151 -5.77 64.92 16.25
C LEU A 151 -5.59 66.40 15.93
N GLU A 152 -5.86 66.84 14.71
CA GLU A 152 -5.81 68.26 14.34
C GLU A 152 -6.82 69.09 15.15
N ALA A 153 -8.05 68.60 15.28
CA ALA A 153 -9.08 69.26 16.09
C ALA A 153 -8.66 69.34 17.58
N GLU A 154 -8.06 68.28 18.11
CA GLU A 154 -7.54 68.22 19.48
C GLU A 154 -6.35 69.18 19.68
N ILE A 155 -5.36 69.15 18.79
CA ILE A 155 -4.18 70.04 18.83
C ILE A 155 -4.59 71.51 18.73
N ILE A 156 -5.54 71.87 17.87
CA ILE A 156 -6.03 73.26 17.77
C ILE A 156 -6.65 73.70 19.10
N LYS A 157 -7.40 72.82 19.76
CA LYS A 157 -7.99 73.10 21.08
C LYS A 157 -6.91 73.26 22.15
N GLU A 158 -5.94 72.35 22.21
CA GLU A 158 -4.81 72.42 23.14
C GLU A 158 -3.94 73.67 22.92
N LEU A 159 -3.65 74.02 21.67
CA LEU A 159 -2.86 75.19 21.31
C LEU A 159 -3.54 76.48 21.76
N ARG A 160 -4.86 76.60 21.58
CA ARG A 160 -5.65 77.74 22.09
C ARG A 160 -5.59 77.83 23.61
N GLN A 161 -5.76 76.73 24.31
CA GLN A 161 -5.66 76.69 25.78
C GLN A 161 -4.25 77.08 26.26
N LYS A 162 -3.20 76.54 25.63
CA LYS A 162 -1.81 76.84 25.97
C LYS A 162 -1.46 78.31 25.72
N THR A 163 -1.94 78.87 24.61
CA THR A 163 -1.73 80.30 24.28
C THR A 163 -2.47 81.21 25.24
N ALA A 164 -3.72 80.88 25.59
CA ALA A 164 -4.48 81.62 26.59
C ALA A 164 -3.78 81.61 27.97
N ASN A 165 -3.30 80.45 28.41
CA ASN A 165 -2.55 80.33 29.66
C ASN A 165 -1.24 81.13 29.62
N MET A 166 -0.51 81.12 28.50
CA MET A 166 0.71 81.92 28.32
C MET A 166 0.42 83.42 28.36
N ALA A 167 -0.66 83.88 27.74
CA ALA A 167 -1.09 85.28 27.79
C ALA A 167 -1.49 85.71 29.22
N ILE A 168 -2.19 84.84 29.96
CA ILE A 168 -2.53 85.06 31.38
C ILE A 168 -1.26 85.16 32.23
N ASP A 169 -0.31 84.23 32.09
CA ASP A 169 0.96 84.25 32.84
C ASP A 169 1.79 85.51 32.54
N ALA A 170 1.90 85.90 31.26
CA ALA A 170 2.57 87.14 30.86
C ALA A 170 1.88 88.38 31.45
N THR A 171 0.55 88.43 31.41
CA THR A 171 -0.24 89.52 32.00
C THR A 171 -0.05 89.57 33.51
N GLN A 172 -0.03 88.42 34.18
CA GLN A 172 0.23 88.32 35.62
C GLN A 172 1.61 88.87 35.97
N ARG A 173 2.65 88.53 35.20
CA ARG A 173 4.02 89.06 35.40
C ARG A 173 4.10 90.57 35.24
N ILE A 174 3.53 91.12 34.16
CA ILE A 174 3.48 92.58 33.92
C ILE A 174 2.70 93.28 35.03
N LEU A 175 1.57 92.70 35.46
CA LEU A 175 0.75 93.27 36.52
C LEU A 175 1.52 93.32 37.85
N VAL A 176 2.26 92.26 38.20
CA VAL A 176 3.14 92.25 39.38
C VAL A 176 4.23 93.32 39.27
N GLU A 177 4.89 93.46 38.12
CA GLU A 177 5.95 94.46 37.90
C GLU A 177 5.43 95.91 38.02
N ILE A 178 4.26 96.21 37.44
CA ILE A 178 3.61 97.53 37.56
C ILE A 178 3.16 97.80 39.00
N LEU A 179 2.59 96.80 39.68
CA LEU A 179 2.13 96.94 41.06
C LEU A 179 3.30 97.16 42.02
N ASP A 180 4.43 96.50 41.81
CA ASP A 180 5.59 96.57 42.69
C ASP A 180 6.23 97.97 42.71
N ALA A 181 6.40 98.59 41.54
CA ALA A 181 7.08 99.89 41.44
C ALA A 181 6.21 101.11 41.80
N GLN A 182 4.91 101.10 41.49
CA GLN A 182 4.06 102.30 41.59
C GLN A 182 2.90 102.17 42.58
N LYS A 183 2.40 100.96 42.83
CA LYS A 183 1.27 100.73 43.74
C LYS A 183 1.68 100.26 45.13
N ASN A 184 2.84 99.66 45.37
CA ASN A 184 3.21 99.27 46.74
C ASN A 184 3.31 100.49 47.68
N ALA A 185 3.88 101.61 47.25
CA ALA A 185 3.87 102.84 48.04
C ALA A 185 2.47 103.46 48.17
N ALA A 186 1.70 103.50 47.07
CA ALA A 186 0.35 104.08 47.07
C ALA A 186 -0.68 103.24 47.84
N LEU A 187 -0.57 101.91 47.82
CA LEU A 187 -1.41 100.96 48.58
C LEU A 187 -1.03 100.95 50.05
N VAL A 188 0.26 101.11 50.38
CA VAL A 188 0.70 101.31 51.77
C VAL A 188 0.21 102.65 52.30
N ASP A 189 0.36 103.75 51.55
CA ASP A 189 -0.16 105.06 51.95
C ASP A 189 -1.68 105.10 52.01
N GLN A 190 -2.39 104.41 51.11
CA GLN A 190 -3.84 104.27 51.16
C GLN A 190 -4.28 103.40 52.34
N ALA A 191 -3.61 102.28 52.62
CA ALA A 191 -3.88 101.46 53.81
C ALA A 191 -3.58 102.22 55.11
N ILE A 192 -2.52 103.04 55.14
CA ILE A 192 -2.18 103.93 56.26
C ILE A 192 -3.24 105.03 56.43
N ARG A 193 -3.78 105.58 55.34
CA ARG A 193 -4.88 106.56 55.38
C ARG A 193 -6.23 105.95 55.77
N GLU A 194 -6.47 104.67 55.46
CA GLU A 194 -7.72 103.96 55.80
C GLU A 194 -7.70 103.37 57.22
N MET A 195 -6.52 103.10 57.82
CA MET A 195 -6.38 102.64 59.22
C MET A 195 -7.06 103.54 60.28
N PRO A 196 -6.92 104.88 60.28
CA PRO A 196 -7.60 105.74 61.24
C PRO A 196 -9.13 105.78 61.05
N GLN A 197 -9.66 105.28 59.93
CA GLN A 197 -11.10 105.26 59.64
C GLN A 197 -11.80 103.98 60.12
N LYS A 198 -11.05 102.96 60.57
CA LYS A 198 -11.58 101.71 61.14
C LYS A 198 -11.26 101.49 62.63
N LEU A 199 -10.68 102.49 63.30
CA LEU A 199 -10.42 102.48 64.75
C LEU A 199 -11.28 103.47 65.54
N ASN A 200 -12.36 103.97 64.95
CA ASN A 200 -13.48 104.60 65.66
C ASN A 200 -14.70 103.67 65.65
#